data_AF-A0A8T3VLA2-F1
#
_entry.id   AF-A0A8T3VLA2-F1
#
_cell.length_a   1.000
_cell.length_b   1.000
_cell.length_c   1.000
_cell.angle_alpha   90.00
_cell.angle_beta   90.00
_cell.angle_gamma   90.00
#
_symmetry.space_group_name_H-M   'P 1'
#
loop_
_entity.id
_entity.type
_entity.pdbx_description
1 polymer ?
#
loop_
_entity_poly.entity_id
_entity_poly.type
_entity_poly.pdbx_seq_one_letter_code
_entity_poly.pdbx_strand_id
1 'polypeptide(L)' 'MAITGTTIFSHILPVFFGFFGLLFVMSGILDDNNPKLGLGIVLFVVACAFPYVVLSSLI' A
#
# COMPACT_ATOMS: atom_id res chain seq x y z
N MET A 1 -9.02 6.95 -23.34
CA MET A 1 -9.45 7.00 -21.92
C MET A 1 -8.77 5.86 -21.13
N ALA A 2 -7.43 5.86 -21.10
CA ALA A 2 -6.62 4.84 -20.40
C ALA A 2 -5.62 5.48 -19.41
N ILE A 3 -5.30 6.77 -19.59
CA ILE A 3 -4.31 7.51 -18.79
C ILE A 3 -4.79 7.74 -17.35
N THR A 4 -6.10 7.98 -17.15
CA THR A 4 -6.65 8.26 -15.81
C THR A 4 -6.65 7.02 -14.92
N GLY A 5 -7.01 5.85 -15.46
CA GLY A 5 -7.07 4.60 -14.69
C GLY A 5 -5.69 4.16 -14.24
N THR A 6 -4.70 4.13 -15.14
CA THR A 6 -3.34 3.70 -14.80
C THR A 6 -2.72 4.60 -13.73
N THR A 7 -2.88 5.92 -13.82
CA THR A 7 -2.31 6.87 -12.84
C THR A 7 -2.88 6.66 -11.44
N ILE A 8 -4.18 6.42 -11.32
CA ILE A 8 -4.83 6.17 -10.02
C ILE A 8 -4.28 4.90 -9.39
N PHE A 9 -4.25 3.79 -10.13
CA PHE A 9 -3.89 2.48 -9.58
C PHE A 9 -2.38 2.27 -9.41
N SER A 10 -1.52 2.95 -10.17
CA SER A 10 -0.07 2.78 -10.09
C SER A 10 0.65 3.84 -9.25
N HIS A 11 0.05 5.02 -9.03
CA HIS A 11 0.72 6.12 -8.33
C HIS A 11 -0.07 6.63 -7.11
N ILE A 12 -1.39 6.84 -7.22
CA ILE A 12 -2.15 7.46 -6.12
C ILE A 12 -2.46 6.44 -5.02
N LEU A 13 -3.06 5.32 -5.40
CA LEU A 13 -3.53 4.27 -4.49
C LEU A 13 -2.37 3.56 -3.75
N PRO A 14 -1.25 3.22 -4.42
CA PRO A 14 -0.08 2.64 -3.76
C PRO A 14 0.58 3.59 -2.76
N VAL A 15 0.67 4.89 -3.09
CA VAL A 15 1.25 5.89 -2.17
C VAL A 15 0.38 6.05 -0.93
N PHE A 16 -0.95 6.06 -1.09
CA PHE A 16 -1.87 6.11 0.04
C PHE A 16 -1.71 4.89 0.95
N PHE A 17 -1.70 3.67 0.39
CA PHE A 17 -1.49 2.47 1.19
C PHE A 17 -0.11 2.39 1.82
N GLY A 18 0.94 2.83 1.13
CA GLY A 18 2.29 2.89 1.70
C GLY A 18 2.37 3.86 2.87
N PHE A 19 1.77 5.04 2.75
CA PHE A 19 1.74 6.06 3.80
C PHE A 19 0.97 5.57 5.04
N PHE A 20 -0.26 5.07 4.87
CA PHE A 20 -1.04 4.56 5.99
C PHE A 20 -0.46 3.26 6.57
N GLY A 21 0.12 2.39 5.73
CA GLY A 21 0.83 1.19 6.18
C GLY A 21 2.00 1.55 7.10
N LEU A 22 2.83 2.51 6.70
CA LEU A 22 3.94 3.00 7.53
C LEU A 22 3.45 3.59 8.85
N LEU A 23 2.38 4.41 8.83
CA LEU A 23 1.79 4.96 10.05
C LEU A 23 1.27 3.86 10.99
N PHE A 24 0.67 2.81 10.46
CA PHE A 24 0.24 1.66 11.26
C PHE A 24 1.40 0.86 11.83
N VAL A 25 2.50 0.71 11.08
CA VAL A 25 3.74 0.10 11.61
C VAL A 25 4.28 0.94 12.76
N MET A 26 4.41 2.25 12.58
CA MET A 26 4.92 3.15 13.62
C MET A 26 4.02 3.16 14.86
N SER A 27 2.70 3.28 14.68
CA SER A 27 1.73 3.22 15.77
C SER A 27 1.70 1.86 16.45
N GLY A 28 1.84 0.77 15.69
CA GLY A 28 1.91 -0.58 16.23
C GLY A 28 3.16 -0.81 17.08
N ILE A 29 4.32 -0.29 16.67
CA ILE A 29 5.56 -0.33 17.46
C ILE A 29 5.42 0.54 18.72
N LEU A 30 4.88 1.74 18.59
CA LEU A 30 4.74 2.68 19.70
C LEU A 30 3.79 2.17 20.79
N ASP A 31 2.69 1.52 20.38
CA ASP A 31 1.67 0.98 21.29
C ASP A 31 1.96 -0.47 21.76
N ASP A 32 3.12 -1.06 21.39
CA ASP A 32 3.44 -2.48 21.58
C ASP A 32 2.31 -3.43 21.08
N ASN A 33 1.59 -2.98 20.04
CA ASN A 33 0.38 -3.61 19.53
C ASN A 33 0.72 -4.43 18.28
N ASN A 34 1.11 -5.68 18.52
CA ASN A 34 1.45 -6.66 17.48
C ASN A 34 0.38 -6.80 16.37
N PRO A 35 -0.94 -6.80 16.65
CA PRO A 35 -1.97 -6.79 15.61
C PRO A 35 -1.90 -5.59 14.67
N LYS A 36 -1.79 -4.36 15.20
CA LYS A 36 -1.68 -3.14 14.40
C LYS A 36 -0.39 -3.12 13.57
N LEU A 37 0.70 -3.59 14.18
CA LEU A 37 2.01 -3.69 13.55
C LEU A 37 1.98 -4.66 12.37
N GLY A 38 1.40 -5.85 12.58
CA GLY A 38 1.19 -6.84 11.53
C GLY A 38 0.31 -6.34 10.38
N LEU A 39 -0.81 -5.65 10.71
CA LEU A 39 -1.66 -5.02 9.70
C LEU A 39 -0.89 -3.97 8.89
N GLY A 40 -0.09 -3.14 9.54
CA GLY A 40 0.75 -2.13 8.87
C GLY A 40 1.75 -2.75 7.90
N ILE A 41 2.45 -3.82 8.32
CA ILE A 41 3.40 -4.54 7.47
C ILE A 41 2.70 -5.12 6.24
N VAL A 42 1.56 -5.79 6.43
CA VAL A 42 0.79 -6.37 5.32
C VAL A 42 0.31 -5.27 4.37
N LEU A 43 -0.22 -4.17 4.88
CA LEU A 43 -0.67 -3.03 4.07
C LEU A 43 0.49 -2.45 3.25
N PHE A 44 1.67 -2.32 3.85
CA PHE A 44 2.86 -1.78 3.20
C PHE A 44 3.37 -2.69 2.08
N VAL A 45 3.42 -4.01 2.32
CA VAL A 45 3.82 -4.99 1.30
C VAL A 45 2.82 -4.99 0.14
N VAL A 46 1.52 -4.96 0.44
CA VAL A 46 0.47 -4.86 -0.59
C VAL A 46 0.63 -3.57 -1.39
N ALA A 47 0.91 -2.44 -0.74
CA ALA A 47 1.18 -1.17 -1.43
C ALA A 47 2.34 -1.27 -2.42
N CYS A 48 3.42 -1.97 -2.07
CA CYS A 48 4.56 -2.19 -2.97
C CYS A 48 4.24 -3.16 -4.11
N ALA A 49 3.42 -4.18 -3.87
CA ALA A 49 3.05 -5.18 -4.88
C ALA A 49 1.99 -4.68 -5.86
N PHE A 50 1.11 -3.77 -5.40
CA PHE A 50 -0.06 -3.29 -6.14
C PHE A 50 0.24 -2.73 -7.55
N PRO A 51 1.28 -1.90 -7.77
CA PRO A 51 1.62 -1.40 -9.10
C PRO A 51 1.97 -2.51 -10.10
N TYR A 52 2.65 -3.57 -9.63
CA TYR A 52 3.05 -4.70 -10.46
C TYR A 52 1.87 -5.58 -10.86
N VAL A 53 0.91 -5.78 -9.96
CA VAL A 53 -0.33 -6.51 -10.25
C VAL A 53 -1.13 -5.79 -11.32
N VAL A 54 -1.26 -4.46 -11.20
CA VAL A 54 -1.97 -3.63 -12.17
C VAL A 54 -1.24 -3.62 -13.51
N LEU A 55 0.09 -3.47 -13.50
CA LEU A 55 0.91 -3.51 -14.71
C LEU A 55 0.78 -4.85 -15.44
N SER A 56 0.77 -5.96 -14.70
CA SER A 56 0.60 -7.31 -15.28
C SER A 56 -0.80 -7.55 -15.86
N SER A 57 -1.84 -6.87 -15.38
CA SER A 57 -3.19 -6.98 -15.96
C SER A 57 -3.38 -6.17 -17.26
N LEU A 58 -2.45 -5.25 -17.54
CA LEU A 58 -2.47 -4.37 -18.71
C LEU A 58 -1.62 -4.91 -19.87
N ILE A 59 -0.76 -5.90 -19.60
CA ILE A 59 0.13 -6.55 -20.57
C ILE A 59 -0.49 -7.87 -21.04
#